data_AF-A0A849R5S8-F1
#
_entry.id   AF-A0A849R5S8-F1
#
_cell.length_a   1.000
_cell.length_b   1.000
_cell.length_c   1.000
_cell.angle_alpha   90.00
_cell.angle_beta   90.00
_cell.angle_gamma   90.00
#
_symmetry.space_group_name_H-M   'P 1'
#
loop_
_entity.id
_entity.type
_entity.pdbx_description
1 polymer ?
#
loop_
_entity_poly.entity_id
_entity_poly.type
_entity_poly.pdbx_seq_one_letter_code
_entity_poly.pdbx_strand_id
1 'polypeptide(L)'
;MRKKGFVYTLFTIVVVTSLMLLLQVNMISTTTSVSKSTEKIRADEIHYLVEGIDKDIGRSGEISGRRALLSIINWEITNGTFTTTPINSINEAILNGTINSGDETLTLMENNTLINWMTTLETLANKRGITTDIILKNTNTFLAIPFSLTITNNASITARDVIIELAYKRNTTYSNTIPIDNLEDPYTTIKSYGNMKQNFIRCQNIKGIIHSSDWINGFAYVSNELDYENVSDKQDKILVTETISDKSNYNTFAGIVTEQNDIAVTSPYVFSVINATNEILNNSIIVLDNETIWLTNIINQPNSTCYFNDRNAPSFLNRLEGKDTPDNDFGISAFLHMPSLPVEMQSGSDTYVLDYVYLENLFD
;
A
#
# COMPACT_ATOMS: atom_id res chain seq x y z
N MET A 1 65.07 -36.74 67.37
CA MET A 1 64.56 -37.05 66.01
C MET A 1 63.05 -36.81 65.84
N ARG A 2 62.17 -37.14 66.82
CA ARG A 2 60.70 -36.96 66.73
C ARG A 2 60.18 -35.55 66.37
N LYS A 3 60.85 -34.47 66.80
CA LYS A 3 60.41 -33.08 66.51
C LYS A 3 60.59 -32.65 65.04
N LYS A 4 61.53 -33.26 64.30
CA LYS A 4 61.78 -32.90 62.89
C LYS A 4 60.71 -33.48 61.96
N GLY A 5 60.24 -34.70 62.23
CA GLY A 5 59.17 -35.34 61.45
C GLY A 5 57.85 -34.56 61.49
N PHE A 6 57.50 -33.98 62.65
CA PHE A 6 56.30 -33.16 62.82
C PHE A 6 56.32 -31.90 61.94
N VAL A 7 57.48 -31.24 61.82
CA VAL A 7 57.64 -30.04 60.97
C VAL A 7 57.49 -30.38 59.49
N TYR A 8 58.06 -31.51 59.05
CA TYR A 8 57.89 -31.96 57.66
C TYR A 8 56.45 -32.34 57.35
N THR A 9 55.75 -33.06 58.24
CA THR A 9 54.32 -33.35 58.03
C THR A 9 53.46 -32.10 58.02
N LEU A 10 53.73 -31.12 58.89
CA LEU A 10 53.01 -29.85 58.90
C LEU A 10 53.24 -29.08 57.61
N PHE A 11 54.50 -29.03 57.15
CA PHE A 11 54.86 -28.40 55.88
C PHE A 11 54.18 -29.08 54.69
N THR A 12 54.20 -30.41 54.63
CA THR A 12 53.51 -31.18 53.58
C THR A 12 52.01 -30.92 53.61
N ILE A 13 51.38 -30.88 54.78
CA ILE A 13 49.95 -30.58 54.91
C ILE A 13 49.67 -29.18 54.34
N VAL A 14 50.42 -28.15 54.75
CA VAL A 14 50.24 -26.76 54.28
C VAL A 14 50.42 -26.64 52.76
N VAL A 15 51.43 -27.29 52.20
CA VAL A 15 51.68 -27.27 50.75
C VAL A 15 50.54 -27.97 50.01
N VAL A 16 50.10 -29.14 50.48
CA VAL A 16 49.01 -29.89 49.85
C VAL A 16 47.68 -29.16 49.95
N THR A 17 47.33 -28.56 51.09
CA THR A 17 46.11 -27.74 51.20
C THR A 17 46.19 -26.49 50.35
N SER A 18 47.33 -25.82 50.27
CA SER A 18 47.51 -24.67 49.38
C SER A 18 47.30 -25.07 47.91
N LEU A 19 47.84 -26.21 47.49
CA LEU A 19 47.70 -26.73 46.12
C LEU A 19 46.24 -27.12 45.81
N MET A 20 45.57 -27.78 46.76
CA MET A 20 44.13 -28.10 46.67
C MET A 20 43.27 -26.85 46.53
N LEU A 21 43.57 -25.80 47.30
CA LEU A 21 42.81 -24.54 47.27
C LEU A 21 43.01 -23.82 45.93
N LEU A 22 44.23 -23.84 45.39
CA LEU A 22 44.55 -23.28 44.08
C LEU A 22 43.84 -24.02 42.93
N LEU A 23 43.75 -25.35 43.01
CA LEU A 23 42.97 -26.17 42.07
C LEU A 23 41.47 -25.84 42.13
N GLN A 24 40.91 -25.70 43.34
CA GLN A 24 39.52 -25.31 43.53
C GLN A 24 39.23 -23.92 42.94
N VAL A 25 40.08 -22.92 43.20
CA VAL A 25 39.91 -21.57 42.66
C VAL A 25 39.97 -21.58 41.13
N ASN A 26 40.88 -22.34 40.52
CA ASN A 26 40.96 -22.45 39.07
C ASN A 26 39.76 -23.16 38.45
N MET A 27 39.26 -24.24 39.06
CA MET A 27 38.05 -24.92 38.61
C MET A 27 36.82 -24.02 38.72
N ILE A 28 36.66 -23.28 39.81
CA ILE A 28 35.55 -22.34 39.99
C ILE A 28 35.65 -21.19 38.98
N SER A 29 36.85 -20.66 38.74
CA SER A 29 37.06 -19.54 37.80
C SER A 29 36.78 -19.96 36.36
N THR A 30 37.28 -21.13 35.93
CA THR A 30 37.01 -21.66 34.58
C THR A 30 35.54 -21.99 34.36
N THR A 31 34.89 -22.66 35.32
CA THR A 31 33.45 -22.98 35.21
C THR A 31 32.59 -21.72 35.18
N THR A 32 32.89 -20.71 36.00
CA THR A 32 32.16 -19.42 35.99
C THR A 32 32.42 -18.59 34.74
N SER A 33 33.62 -18.64 34.15
CA SER A 33 33.89 -17.98 32.87
C SER A 33 33.14 -18.64 31.70
N VAL A 34 33.10 -19.98 31.66
CA VAL A 34 32.38 -20.72 30.61
C VAL A 34 30.87 -20.55 30.75
N SER A 35 30.33 -20.56 31.98
CA SER A 35 28.89 -20.34 32.21
C SER A 35 28.48 -18.93 31.78
N LYS A 36 29.24 -17.90 32.17
CA LYS A 36 29.00 -16.50 31.75
C LYS A 36 29.05 -16.32 30.24
N SER A 37 29.98 -16.98 29.56
CA SER A 37 30.05 -16.94 28.10
C SER A 37 28.82 -17.59 27.46
N THR A 38 28.35 -18.71 28.01
CA THR A 38 27.17 -19.44 27.52
C THR A 38 25.89 -18.65 27.75
N GLU A 39 25.73 -18.07 28.93
CA GLU A 39 24.62 -17.17 29.29
C GLU A 39 24.59 -15.96 28.36
N LYS A 40 25.76 -15.34 28.08
CA LYS A 40 25.86 -14.22 27.14
C LYS A 40 25.43 -14.61 25.73
N ILE A 41 25.93 -15.73 25.20
CA ILE A 41 25.57 -16.20 23.85
C ILE A 41 24.05 -16.39 23.74
N ARG A 42 23.43 -17.05 24.72
CA ARG A 42 21.98 -17.26 24.73
C ARG A 42 21.19 -15.96 24.89
N ALA A 43 21.66 -15.04 25.72
CA ALA A 43 21.05 -13.72 25.85
C ALA A 43 21.11 -12.94 24.53
N ASP A 44 22.24 -12.99 23.82
CA ASP A 44 22.42 -12.38 22.50
C ASP A 44 21.49 -13.05 21.47
N GLU A 45 21.34 -14.39 21.48
CA GLU A 45 20.41 -15.12 20.62
C GLU A 45 18.96 -14.68 20.80
N ILE A 46 18.50 -14.54 22.05
CA ILE A 46 17.14 -14.06 22.35
C ILE A 46 16.97 -12.61 21.89
N HIS A 47 17.96 -11.76 22.13
CA HIS A 47 17.93 -10.37 21.70
C HIS A 47 17.80 -10.27 20.17
N TYR A 48 18.66 -10.97 19.42
CA TYR A 48 18.63 -10.97 17.97
C TYR A 48 17.39 -11.65 17.39
N LEU A 49 16.83 -12.66 18.08
CA LEU A 49 15.54 -13.25 17.70
C LEU A 49 14.44 -12.20 17.78
N VAL A 50 14.30 -11.50 18.91
CA VAL A 50 13.23 -10.51 19.09
C VAL A 50 13.42 -9.31 18.17
N GLU A 51 14.64 -8.82 17.96
CA GLU A 51 14.95 -7.80 16.96
C GLU A 51 14.64 -8.26 15.53
N GLY A 52 14.88 -9.53 15.23
CA GLY A 52 14.54 -10.14 13.94
C GLY A 52 13.03 -10.19 13.72
N ILE A 53 12.27 -10.64 14.71
CA ILE A 53 10.80 -10.65 14.68
C ILE A 53 10.27 -9.23 14.51
N ASP A 54 10.84 -8.26 15.24
CA ASP A 54 10.41 -6.86 15.21
C ASP A 54 10.60 -6.21 13.84
N LYS A 55 11.65 -6.60 13.11
CA LYS A 55 11.87 -6.15 11.73
C LYS A 55 11.00 -6.88 10.71
N ASP A 56 10.77 -8.18 10.90
CA ASP A 56 10.10 -9.01 9.90
C ASP A 56 8.57 -8.88 9.94
N ILE A 57 7.98 -8.56 11.08
CA ILE A 57 6.52 -8.36 11.21
C ILE A 57 5.97 -7.24 10.31
N GLY A 58 6.73 -6.17 10.07
CA GLY A 58 6.37 -5.11 9.13
C GLY A 58 6.21 -5.69 7.71
N ARG A 59 7.25 -6.41 7.25
CA ARG A 59 7.25 -7.10 5.96
C ARG A 59 6.14 -8.15 5.85
N SER A 60 5.94 -8.94 6.90
CA SER A 60 4.89 -9.96 6.95
C SER A 60 3.50 -9.34 6.84
N GLY A 61 3.26 -8.20 7.51
CA GLY A 61 2.02 -7.44 7.40
C GLY A 61 1.78 -6.87 6.01
N GLU A 62 2.81 -6.36 5.33
CA GLU A 62 2.70 -5.88 3.95
C GLU A 62 2.35 -7.02 2.97
N ILE A 63 3.04 -8.15 3.07
CA ILE A 63 2.79 -9.33 2.21
C ILE A 63 1.38 -9.87 2.46
N SER A 64 1.02 -10.09 3.73
CA SER A 64 -0.29 -10.63 4.11
C SER A 64 -1.41 -9.68 3.70
N GLY A 65 -1.25 -8.37 3.91
CA GLY A 65 -2.25 -7.38 3.53
C GLY A 65 -2.41 -7.24 2.02
N ARG A 66 -1.33 -7.27 1.23
CA ARG A 66 -1.44 -7.25 -0.23
C ARG A 66 -2.12 -8.50 -0.76
N ARG A 67 -1.80 -9.67 -0.19
CA ARG A 67 -2.48 -10.94 -0.53
C ARG A 67 -3.94 -10.90 -0.13
N ALA A 68 -4.28 -10.34 1.03
CA ALA A 68 -5.65 -10.22 1.50
C ALA A 68 -6.51 -9.39 0.54
N LEU A 69 -6.01 -8.22 0.12
CA LEU A 69 -6.71 -7.37 -0.86
C LEU A 69 -6.94 -8.11 -2.19
N LEU A 70 -5.89 -8.73 -2.76
CA LEU A 70 -6.02 -9.53 -3.97
C LEU A 70 -7.04 -10.67 -3.83
N SER A 71 -7.05 -11.31 -2.66
CA SER A 71 -7.93 -12.44 -2.38
C SER A 71 -9.39 -12.02 -2.28
N ILE A 72 -9.65 -10.92 -1.58
CA ILE A 72 -11.00 -10.36 -1.41
C ILE A 72 -11.54 -9.91 -2.77
N ILE A 73 -10.77 -9.14 -3.53
CA ILE A 73 -11.18 -8.69 -4.87
C ILE A 73 -11.48 -9.88 -5.78
N ASN A 74 -10.60 -10.90 -5.80
CA ASN A 74 -10.83 -12.10 -6.60
C ASN A 74 -12.11 -12.85 -6.15
N TRP A 75 -12.36 -12.92 -4.85
CA TRP A 75 -13.58 -13.52 -4.29
C TRP A 75 -14.84 -12.75 -4.72
N GLU A 76 -14.84 -11.42 -4.60
CA GLU A 76 -15.96 -10.56 -4.99
C GLU A 76 -16.27 -10.71 -6.49
N ILE A 77 -15.24 -10.68 -7.34
CA ILE A 77 -15.38 -10.83 -8.79
C ILE A 77 -15.89 -12.23 -9.15
N THR A 78 -15.38 -13.27 -8.49
CA THR A 78 -15.77 -14.67 -8.77
C THR A 78 -17.22 -14.93 -8.37
N ASN A 79 -17.66 -14.37 -7.23
CA ASN A 79 -19.01 -14.56 -6.72
C ASN A 79 -20.01 -13.54 -7.30
N GLY A 80 -19.53 -12.44 -7.87
CA GLY A 80 -20.36 -11.34 -8.37
C GLY A 80 -21.05 -10.55 -7.25
N THR A 81 -20.50 -10.57 -6.04
CA THR A 81 -21.09 -9.95 -4.85
C THR A 81 -20.07 -9.13 -4.08
N PHE A 82 -20.50 -7.99 -3.55
CA PHE A 82 -19.67 -7.08 -2.75
C PHE A 82 -19.61 -7.47 -1.27
N THR A 83 -18.52 -7.11 -0.60
CA THR A 83 -18.37 -7.28 0.85
C THR A 83 -19.17 -6.21 1.61
N THR A 84 -19.89 -6.60 2.66
CA THR A 84 -20.71 -5.63 3.44
C THR A 84 -19.91 -4.86 4.48
N THR A 85 -18.76 -5.40 4.91
CA THR A 85 -17.86 -4.77 5.89
C THR A 85 -16.40 -5.00 5.48
N PRO A 86 -15.86 -4.21 4.53
CA PRO A 86 -14.54 -4.44 3.95
C PRO A 86 -13.44 -4.32 4.99
N ILE A 87 -13.54 -3.37 5.94
CA ILE A 87 -12.52 -3.23 7.00
C ILE A 87 -12.41 -4.51 7.83
N ASN A 88 -13.54 -5.07 8.25
CA ASN A 88 -13.55 -6.31 9.02
C ASN A 88 -13.08 -7.49 8.18
N SER A 89 -13.53 -7.57 6.93
CA SER A 89 -13.15 -8.62 5.97
C SER A 89 -11.66 -8.60 5.67
N ILE A 90 -11.05 -7.42 5.50
CA ILE A 90 -9.61 -7.24 5.30
C ILE A 90 -8.84 -7.67 6.54
N ASN A 91 -9.27 -7.24 7.74
CA ASN A 91 -8.63 -7.64 8.99
C ASN A 91 -8.69 -9.16 9.21
N GLU A 92 -9.85 -9.76 8.94
CA GLU A 92 -10.06 -11.20 9.03
C GLU A 92 -9.18 -11.95 8.03
N ALA A 93 -9.15 -11.51 6.77
CA ALA A 93 -8.33 -12.11 5.73
C ALA A 93 -6.84 -12.05 6.08
N ILE A 94 -6.34 -10.92 6.59
CA ILE A 94 -4.93 -10.76 7.00
C ILE A 94 -4.55 -11.74 8.12
N LEU A 95 -5.43 -11.88 9.13
CA LEU A 95 -5.14 -12.68 10.32
C LEU A 95 -5.35 -14.17 10.06
N ASN A 96 -6.50 -14.54 9.53
CA ASN A 96 -7.00 -15.92 9.44
C ASN A 96 -6.98 -16.47 8.01
N GLY A 97 -6.94 -15.63 6.98
CA GLY A 97 -7.08 -16.07 5.58
C GLY A 97 -8.51 -16.45 5.21
N THR A 98 -9.50 -15.94 5.96
CA THR A 98 -10.92 -16.20 5.77
C THR A 98 -11.70 -14.92 5.55
N ILE A 99 -12.93 -15.06 5.09
CA ILE A 99 -13.92 -13.98 4.94
C ILE A 99 -15.28 -14.45 5.49
N ASN A 100 -16.20 -13.51 5.73
CA ASN A 100 -17.54 -13.77 6.25
C ASN A 100 -17.53 -14.46 7.63
N SER A 101 -16.69 -13.97 8.57
CA SER A 101 -16.58 -14.52 9.93
C SER A 101 -16.10 -15.97 10.00
N GLY A 102 -15.30 -16.40 9.03
CA GLY A 102 -14.67 -17.71 8.98
C GLY A 102 -15.38 -18.74 8.11
N ASP A 103 -16.50 -18.37 7.47
CA ASP A 103 -17.30 -19.30 6.68
C ASP A 103 -16.61 -19.68 5.35
N GLU A 104 -15.79 -18.77 4.81
CA GLU A 104 -15.14 -18.96 3.52
C GLU A 104 -13.63 -18.77 3.60
N THR A 105 -12.89 -19.72 3.01
CA THR A 105 -11.43 -19.70 2.99
C THR A 105 -10.93 -19.08 1.69
N LEU A 106 -10.00 -18.14 1.80
CA LEU A 106 -9.42 -17.45 0.65
C LEU A 106 -8.19 -18.23 0.17
N THR A 107 -8.29 -18.86 -1.00
CA THR A 107 -7.24 -19.73 -1.55
C THR A 107 -5.89 -19.02 -1.73
N LEU A 108 -5.91 -17.76 -2.14
CA LEU A 108 -4.72 -16.93 -2.32
C LEU A 108 -4.05 -16.52 -0.99
N MET A 109 -4.70 -16.75 0.15
CA MET A 109 -4.15 -16.53 1.50
C MET A 109 -3.47 -17.75 2.09
N GLU A 110 -3.52 -18.92 1.44
CA GLU A 110 -2.89 -20.13 1.97
C GLU A 110 -1.41 -19.89 2.26
N ASN A 111 -1.00 -20.16 3.51
CA ASN A 111 0.33 -19.89 4.05
C ASN A 111 0.78 -18.42 4.10
N ASN A 112 -0.07 -17.45 3.75
CA ASN A 112 0.25 -16.01 3.68
C ASN A 112 -0.49 -15.18 4.75
N THR A 113 -0.88 -15.80 5.88
CA THR A 113 -1.56 -15.11 6.98
C THR A 113 -0.58 -14.74 8.09
N LEU A 114 -0.92 -13.71 8.88
CA LEU A 114 -0.12 -13.31 10.04
C LEU A 114 -0.08 -14.41 11.11
N ILE A 115 -1.17 -15.16 11.29
CA ILE A 115 -1.18 -16.31 12.22
C ILE A 115 -0.23 -17.41 11.76
N ASN A 116 -0.19 -17.71 10.46
CA ASN A 116 0.76 -18.70 9.93
C ASN A 116 2.21 -18.24 10.12
N TRP A 117 2.49 -16.94 9.90
CA TRP A 117 3.81 -16.36 10.16
C TRP A 117 4.21 -16.47 11.65
N MET A 118 3.31 -16.11 12.58
CA MET A 118 3.57 -16.22 14.03
C MET A 118 3.85 -17.66 14.44
N THR A 119 2.98 -18.60 14.07
CA THR A 119 3.12 -20.02 14.43
C THR A 119 4.39 -20.65 13.83
N THR A 120 4.79 -20.21 12.62
CA THR A 120 6.05 -20.62 11.99
C THR A 120 7.26 -20.13 12.80
N LEU A 121 7.27 -18.86 13.22
CA LEU A 121 8.35 -18.30 14.05
C LEU A 121 8.44 -18.97 15.42
N GLU A 122 7.30 -19.21 16.07
CA GLU A 122 7.24 -19.93 17.35
C GLU A 122 7.79 -21.35 17.22
N THR A 123 7.45 -22.05 16.14
CA THR A 123 7.97 -23.39 15.85
C THR A 123 9.48 -23.37 15.62
N LEU A 124 10.00 -22.37 14.91
CA LEU A 124 11.44 -22.20 14.66
C LEU A 124 12.21 -21.85 15.94
N ALA A 125 11.65 -20.99 16.79
CA ALA A 125 12.24 -20.62 18.08
C ALA A 125 12.26 -21.82 19.04
N ASN A 126 11.17 -22.58 19.11
CA ASN A 126 11.07 -23.77 19.97
C ASN A 126 12.11 -24.83 19.61
N LYS A 127 12.44 -25.00 18.32
CA LYS A 127 13.53 -25.89 17.86
C LYS A 127 14.90 -25.48 18.40
N ARG A 128 15.08 -24.23 18.83
CA ARG A 128 16.31 -23.71 19.46
C ARG A 128 16.23 -23.68 20.99
N GLY A 129 15.15 -24.21 21.59
CA GLY A 129 14.94 -24.19 23.04
C GLY A 129 14.48 -22.83 23.58
N ILE A 130 13.98 -21.95 22.71
CA ILE A 130 13.42 -20.65 23.07
C ILE A 130 11.90 -20.73 22.90
N THR A 131 11.16 -20.53 23.98
CA THR A 131 9.70 -20.40 23.94
C THR A 131 9.36 -18.97 23.55
N THR A 132 8.64 -18.80 22.44
CA THR A 132 8.19 -17.49 21.97
C THR A 132 6.66 -17.44 21.97
N ASP A 133 6.11 -16.30 22.37
CA ASP A 133 4.69 -15.99 22.36
C ASP A 133 4.53 -14.64 21.67
N ILE A 134 3.90 -14.65 20.49
CA ILE A 134 3.65 -13.45 19.67
C ILE A 134 2.14 -13.20 19.65
N ILE A 135 1.73 -12.07 20.22
CA ILE A 135 0.31 -11.68 20.29
C ILE A 135 0.10 -10.40 19.51
N LEU A 136 -0.73 -10.46 18.48
CA LEU A 136 -1.26 -9.27 17.80
C LEU A 136 -2.51 -8.78 18.51
N LYS A 137 -2.52 -7.50 18.86
CA LYS A 137 -3.61 -6.79 19.50
C LYS A 137 -4.03 -5.63 18.60
N ASN A 138 -5.34 -5.40 18.50
CA ASN A 138 -5.92 -4.23 17.85
C ASN A 138 -5.39 -4.02 16.41
N THR A 139 -5.70 -4.95 15.52
CA THR A 139 -5.52 -4.74 14.08
C THR A 139 -6.56 -3.73 13.61
N ASN A 140 -6.10 -2.59 13.13
CA ASN A 140 -6.95 -1.54 12.58
C ASN A 140 -6.53 -1.23 11.14
N THR A 141 -7.53 -1.05 10.28
CA THR A 141 -7.33 -0.84 8.84
C THR A 141 -8.15 0.36 8.41
N PHE A 142 -7.52 1.31 7.73
CA PHE A 142 -8.18 2.54 7.29
C PHE A 142 -7.48 3.14 6.08
N LEU A 143 -8.22 3.96 5.33
CA LEU A 143 -7.68 4.72 4.20
C LEU A 143 -7.06 6.02 4.72
N ALA A 144 -5.75 6.18 4.55
CA ALA A 144 -5.04 7.41 4.94
C ALA A 144 -4.83 8.36 3.74
N ILE A 145 -4.78 7.78 2.54
CA ILE A 145 -4.64 8.45 1.25
C ILE A 145 -5.45 7.66 0.20
N PRO A 146 -5.95 8.30 -0.90
CA PRO A 146 -6.90 7.68 -1.84
C PRO A 146 -6.47 6.35 -2.45
N PHE A 147 -5.16 6.14 -2.63
CA PHE A 147 -4.60 4.97 -3.32
C PHE A 147 -3.79 4.04 -2.42
N SER A 148 -3.89 4.19 -1.09
CA SER A 148 -3.18 3.29 -0.18
C SER A 148 -3.91 3.08 1.14
N LEU A 149 -3.99 1.81 1.53
CA LEU A 149 -4.58 1.37 2.78
C LEU A 149 -3.51 1.31 3.87
N THR A 150 -3.80 1.83 5.06
CA THR A 150 -2.91 1.73 6.22
C THR A 150 -3.43 0.68 7.18
N ILE A 151 -2.56 -0.25 7.58
CA ILE A 151 -2.85 -1.29 8.55
C ILE A 151 -1.94 -1.07 9.75
N THR A 152 -2.55 -0.87 10.92
CA THR A 152 -1.86 -0.70 12.19
C THR A 152 -2.10 -1.91 13.09
N ASN A 153 -1.04 -2.45 13.67
CA ASN A 153 -1.09 -3.58 14.59
C ASN A 153 -0.25 -3.31 15.84
N ASN A 154 -0.77 -3.62 17.02
CA ASN A 154 0.03 -3.63 18.25
C ASN A 154 0.50 -5.04 18.55
N ALA A 155 1.79 -5.32 18.44
CA ALA A 155 2.34 -6.63 18.78
C ALA A 155 2.91 -6.64 20.20
N SER A 156 2.73 -7.75 20.90
CA SER A 156 3.45 -8.10 22.12
C SER A 156 4.26 -9.36 21.84
N ILE A 157 5.58 -9.25 21.89
CA ILE A 157 6.52 -10.34 21.65
C ILE A 157 7.15 -10.69 22.99
N THR A 158 7.04 -11.95 23.39
CA THR A 158 7.73 -12.49 24.56
C THR A 158 8.57 -13.68 24.14
N ALA A 159 9.87 -13.65 24.43
CA ALA A 159 10.79 -14.77 24.19
C ALA A 159 11.44 -15.17 25.51
N ARG A 160 11.41 -16.47 25.82
CA ARG A 160 11.97 -17.05 27.05
C ARG A 160 12.88 -18.22 26.70
N ASP A 161 14.09 -18.19 27.22
CA ASP A 161 15.00 -19.34 27.19
C ASP A 161 14.80 -20.17 28.46
N VAL A 162 14.53 -21.46 28.26
CA VAL A 162 14.16 -22.39 29.34
C VAL A 162 15.39 -22.83 30.16
N ILE A 163 16.59 -22.66 29.63
CA ILE A 163 17.85 -23.14 30.22
C ILE A 163 18.46 -22.08 31.15
N ILE A 164 18.46 -20.81 30.74
CA ILE A 164 19.00 -19.70 31.54
C ILE A 164 17.92 -18.90 32.28
N GLU A 165 16.64 -19.29 32.11
CA GLU A 165 15.46 -18.62 32.68
C GLU A 165 15.35 -17.12 32.34
N LEU A 166 16.00 -16.69 31.27
CA LEU A 166 15.94 -15.31 30.78
C LEU A 166 14.71 -15.11 29.91
N ALA A 167 13.99 -14.01 30.15
CA ALA A 167 12.85 -13.59 29.35
C ALA A 167 13.06 -12.17 28.82
N TYR A 168 12.77 -11.98 27.55
CA TYR A 168 12.75 -10.70 26.87
C TYR A 168 11.32 -10.42 26.40
N LYS A 169 10.80 -9.24 26.73
CA LYS A 169 9.46 -8.81 26.33
C LYS A 169 9.52 -7.46 25.66
N ARG A 170 8.82 -7.33 24.53
CA ARG A 170 8.70 -6.10 23.76
C ARG A 170 7.29 -5.88 23.30
N ASN A 171 6.81 -4.64 23.45
CA ASN A 171 5.55 -4.18 22.89
C ASN A 171 5.87 -3.10 21.88
N THR A 172 5.22 -3.15 20.73
CA THR A 172 5.60 -2.34 19.58
C THR A 172 4.40 -2.24 18.65
N THR A 173 4.29 -1.09 18.00
CA THR A 173 3.20 -0.78 17.08
C THR A 173 3.77 -0.70 15.69
N TYR A 174 3.20 -1.47 14.78
CA TYR A 174 3.57 -1.45 13.37
C TYR A 174 2.48 -0.82 12.56
N SER A 175 2.88 0.00 11.61
CA SER A 175 1.99 0.63 10.64
C SER A 175 2.57 0.36 9.26
N ASN A 176 1.80 -0.32 8.42
CA ASN A 176 2.17 -0.63 7.05
C ASN A 176 1.20 0.05 6.10
N THR A 177 1.72 0.69 5.05
CA THR A 177 0.92 1.31 4.00
C THR A 177 0.99 0.44 2.75
N ILE A 178 -0.15 -0.10 2.33
CA ILE A 178 -0.28 -1.00 1.19
C ILE A 178 -0.89 -0.23 0.03
N PRO A 179 -0.16 -0.06 -1.09
CA PRO A 179 -0.72 0.55 -2.29
C PRO A 179 -1.77 -0.37 -2.92
N ILE A 180 -2.84 0.22 -3.44
CA ILE A 180 -3.86 -0.50 -4.24
C ILE A 180 -3.48 -0.58 -5.73
N ASP A 181 -2.32 -0.06 -6.10
CA ASP A 181 -1.85 -0.02 -7.49
C ASP A 181 -1.79 -1.42 -8.13
N ASN A 182 -2.32 -1.52 -9.34
CA ASN A 182 -2.46 -2.77 -10.12
C ASN A 182 -3.38 -3.83 -9.50
N LEU A 183 -4.24 -3.48 -8.54
CA LEU A 183 -5.37 -4.33 -8.16
C LEU A 183 -6.53 -4.09 -9.14
N GLU A 184 -7.30 -5.12 -9.45
CA GLU A 184 -8.53 -4.99 -10.25
C GLU A 184 -9.60 -4.25 -9.43
N ASP A 185 -10.37 -3.38 -10.07
CA ASP A 185 -11.48 -2.69 -9.44
C ASP A 185 -12.73 -3.59 -9.47
N PRO A 186 -13.15 -4.15 -8.32
CA PRO A 186 -14.31 -5.02 -8.28
C PRO A 186 -15.61 -4.26 -8.57
N TYR A 187 -15.67 -2.95 -8.28
CA TYR A 187 -16.86 -2.14 -8.53
C TYR A 187 -17.19 -2.09 -10.02
N THR A 188 -16.24 -1.65 -10.84
CA THR A 188 -16.42 -1.56 -12.30
C THR A 188 -16.64 -2.94 -12.91
N THR A 189 -15.93 -3.95 -12.42
CA THR A 189 -16.02 -5.32 -12.95
C THR A 189 -17.38 -5.96 -12.67
N ILE A 190 -17.86 -5.90 -11.43
CA ILE A 190 -19.13 -6.51 -11.04
C ILE A 190 -20.31 -5.73 -11.62
N LYS A 191 -20.29 -4.38 -11.51
CA LYS A 191 -21.36 -3.54 -12.07
C LYS A 191 -21.44 -3.66 -13.59
N SER A 192 -20.34 -3.80 -14.31
CA SER A 192 -20.41 -4.01 -15.76
C SER A 192 -20.77 -5.45 -16.18
N TYR A 193 -21.10 -6.35 -15.25
CA TYR A 193 -21.24 -7.80 -15.49
C TYR A 193 -20.01 -8.44 -16.17
N GLY A 194 -18.82 -7.94 -15.84
CA GLY A 194 -17.54 -8.42 -16.37
C GLY A 194 -17.18 -7.88 -17.76
N ASN A 195 -17.99 -6.97 -18.32
CA ASN A 195 -17.73 -6.34 -19.62
C ASN A 195 -16.59 -5.30 -19.54
N MET A 196 -16.37 -4.72 -18.37
CA MET A 196 -15.26 -3.82 -18.10
C MET A 196 -14.36 -4.43 -17.04
N LYS A 197 -13.06 -4.45 -17.30
CA LYS A 197 -12.04 -4.89 -16.33
C LYS A 197 -10.98 -3.82 -16.26
N GLN A 198 -10.90 -3.16 -15.11
CA GLN A 198 -9.97 -2.05 -14.90
C GLN A 198 -9.11 -2.35 -13.69
N ASN A 199 -7.82 -2.04 -13.81
CA ASN A 199 -6.90 -2.06 -12.69
C ASN A 199 -6.71 -0.63 -12.18
N PHE A 200 -6.52 -0.46 -10.89
CA PHE A 200 -6.14 0.81 -10.31
C PHE A 200 -4.74 1.22 -10.80
N ILE A 201 -4.71 2.09 -11.79
CA ILE A 201 -3.50 2.71 -12.34
C ILE A 201 -3.64 4.21 -12.15
N ARG A 202 -2.74 4.85 -11.42
CA ARG A 202 -2.83 6.30 -11.16
C ARG A 202 -2.59 7.11 -12.43
N CYS A 203 -3.40 8.14 -12.63
CA CYS A 203 -3.14 9.13 -13.68
C CYS A 203 -1.86 9.91 -13.38
N GLN A 204 -1.11 10.21 -14.44
CA GLN A 204 -0.07 11.22 -14.35
C GLN A 204 -0.73 12.59 -14.22
N ASN A 205 -0.07 13.53 -13.56
CA ASN A 205 -0.57 14.89 -13.46
C ASN A 205 0.52 15.94 -13.62
N ILE A 206 0.10 17.10 -14.12
CA ILE A 206 0.90 18.32 -14.20
C ILE A 206 0.16 19.39 -13.42
N LYS A 207 0.88 20.19 -12.64
CA LYS A 207 0.29 21.31 -11.92
C LYS A 207 0.26 22.57 -12.77
N GLY A 208 -0.80 23.35 -12.62
CA GLY A 208 -0.95 24.65 -13.22
C GLY A 208 -1.95 25.49 -12.47
N ILE A 209 -2.09 26.76 -12.83
CA ILE A 209 -3.11 27.62 -12.21
C ILE A 209 -4.32 27.64 -13.12
N ILE A 210 -5.45 27.12 -12.64
CA ILE A 210 -6.69 27.04 -13.42
C ILE A 210 -7.56 28.28 -13.19
N HIS A 211 -8.20 28.74 -14.27
CA HIS A 211 -9.22 29.76 -14.24
C HIS A 211 -10.53 29.17 -14.80
N SER A 212 -11.13 28.26 -14.03
CA SER A 212 -12.42 27.59 -14.29
C SER A 212 -13.12 27.29 -12.97
N SER A 213 -14.46 27.32 -12.95
CA SER A 213 -15.27 26.79 -11.84
C SER A 213 -15.50 25.29 -11.96
N ASP A 214 -15.41 24.74 -13.18
CA ASP A 214 -15.83 23.39 -13.50
C ASP A 214 -14.69 22.59 -14.16
N TRP A 215 -14.77 21.27 -13.99
CA TRP A 215 -13.95 20.28 -14.68
C TRP A 215 -14.15 20.33 -16.21
N ILE A 216 -13.06 20.16 -16.95
CA ILE A 216 -13.08 20.19 -18.43
C ILE A 216 -12.23 19.07 -18.95
N ASN A 217 -12.75 18.34 -19.93
CA ASN A 217 -12.03 17.26 -20.59
C ASN A 217 -11.99 17.49 -22.09
N GLY A 218 -11.04 16.84 -22.75
CA GLY A 218 -10.92 16.87 -24.21
C GLY A 218 -9.59 16.27 -24.68
N PHE A 219 -9.48 16.14 -26.00
CA PHE A 219 -8.24 15.70 -26.64
C PHE A 219 -7.22 16.83 -26.66
N ALA A 220 -6.04 16.59 -26.12
CA ALA A 220 -4.91 17.50 -26.17
C ALA A 220 -4.51 17.74 -27.63
N TYR A 221 -4.56 18.99 -28.07
CA TYR A 221 -3.98 19.44 -29.31
C TYR A 221 -2.73 20.25 -29.01
N VAL A 222 -1.56 19.61 -29.14
CA VAL A 222 -0.28 20.25 -28.85
C VAL A 222 0.19 21.01 -30.08
N SER A 223 0.36 22.32 -29.94
CA SER A 223 0.79 23.19 -31.04
C SER A 223 1.76 24.26 -30.53
N ASN A 224 2.81 24.49 -31.31
CA ASN A 224 3.84 25.47 -30.98
C ASN A 224 3.67 26.82 -31.71
N GLU A 225 2.78 26.95 -32.73
CA GLU A 225 2.30 28.22 -33.32
C GLU A 225 1.33 28.03 -34.53
N LEU A 226 0.43 29.02 -34.74
CA LEU A 226 -0.48 29.38 -35.86
C LEU A 226 -1.32 28.34 -36.65
N ASP A 227 -1.07 27.04 -36.61
CA ASP A 227 -1.83 26.04 -37.40
C ASP A 227 -3.23 25.73 -36.84
N TYR A 228 -3.70 26.48 -35.84
CA TYR A 228 -4.96 26.20 -35.14
C TYR A 228 -6.21 26.56 -35.93
N GLU A 229 -6.14 27.40 -36.97
CA GLU A 229 -7.34 27.83 -37.72
C GLU A 229 -8.03 26.65 -38.40
N ASN A 230 -7.25 25.70 -38.91
CA ASN A 230 -7.72 24.55 -39.69
C ASN A 230 -8.06 23.30 -38.86
N VAL A 231 -7.94 23.37 -37.53
CA VAL A 231 -8.24 22.23 -36.66
C VAL A 231 -9.74 21.97 -36.66
N SER A 232 -10.17 20.78 -37.09
CA SER A 232 -11.55 20.33 -36.93
C SER A 232 -11.85 20.03 -35.46
N ASP A 233 -13.13 20.12 -35.08
CA ASP A 233 -13.64 19.63 -33.78
C ASP A 233 -12.96 20.32 -32.58
N LYS A 234 -12.72 21.64 -32.68
CA LYS A 234 -12.07 22.42 -31.61
C LYS A 234 -12.83 22.34 -30.29
N GLN A 235 -14.16 22.21 -30.34
CA GLN A 235 -15.03 22.09 -29.16
C GLN A 235 -14.77 20.83 -28.34
N ASP A 236 -14.13 19.81 -28.91
CA ASP A 236 -13.77 18.55 -28.22
C ASP A 236 -12.27 18.48 -27.87
N LYS A 237 -11.52 19.56 -28.14
CA LYS A 237 -10.06 19.61 -28.00
C LYS A 237 -9.65 20.64 -26.96
N ILE A 238 -8.60 20.30 -26.22
CA ILE A 238 -7.90 21.21 -25.32
C ILE A 238 -6.60 21.62 -25.99
N LEU A 239 -6.43 22.91 -26.24
CA LEU A 239 -5.20 23.41 -26.84
C LEU A 239 -4.07 23.41 -25.82
N VAL A 240 -2.91 22.85 -26.17
CA VAL A 240 -1.67 22.93 -25.38
C VAL A 240 -0.65 23.72 -26.18
N THR A 241 -0.19 24.86 -25.65
CA THR A 241 0.71 25.78 -26.37
C THR A 241 1.69 26.49 -25.45
N GLU A 242 2.89 26.77 -25.94
CA GLU A 242 3.88 27.57 -25.20
C GLU A 242 3.39 29.01 -25.01
N THR A 243 2.84 29.63 -26.06
CA THR A 243 2.42 31.04 -26.05
C THR A 243 1.09 31.28 -26.74
N ILE A 244 0.44 32.39 -26.39
CA ILE A 244 -0.85 32.84 -26.93
C ILE A 244 -0.72 34.28 -27.41
N SER A 245 -0.74 34.46 -28.73
CA SER A 245 -0.56 35.77 -29.38
C SER A 245 -1.87 36.44 -29.79
N ASP A 246 -2.89 35.70 -30.24
CA ASP A 246 -4.22 36.22 -30.62
C ASP A 246 -5.39 35.57 -29.86
N LYS A 247 -5.86 36.23 -28.80
CA LYS A 247 -6.90 35.72 -27.89
C LYS A 247 -8.23 35.33 -28.54
N SER A 248 -8.55 35.84 -29.72
CA SER A 248 -9.88 35.67 -30.33
C SER A 248 -10.11 34.25 -30.87
N ASN A 249 -9.06 33.61 -31.38
CA ASN A 249 -9.17 32.30 -32.04
C ASN A 249 -9.09 31.10 -31.09
N TYR A 250 -8.53 31.30 -29.90
CA TYR A 250 -8.36 30.25 -28.90
C TYR A 250 -9.63 29.94 -28.10
N ASN A 251 -10.58 30.89 -28.05
CA ASN A 251 -11.85 30.70 -27.35
C ASN A 251 -12.79 29.67 -28.00
N THR A 252 -12.39 29.10 -29.14
CA THR A 252 -13.14 28.05 -29.84
C THR A 252 -12.81 26.64 -29.35
N PHE A 253 -11.75 26.49 -28.54
CA PHE A 253 -11.38 25.23 -27.90
C PHE A 253 -12.17 24.98 -26.62
N ALA A 254 -12.33 23.70 -26.24
CA ALA A 254 -12.96 23.27 -25.00
C ALA A 254 -12.25 23.86 -23.76
N GLY A 255 -10.92 23.92 -23.84
CA GLY A 255 -10.06 24.51 -22.83
C GLY A 255 -8.68 24.82 -23.39
N ILE A 256 -7.88 25.53 -22.62
CA ILE A 256 -6.53 25.96 -23.02
C ILE A 256 -5.52 25.65 -21.91
N VAL A 257 -4.38 25.09 -22.27
CA VAL A 257 -3.23 24.85 -21.39
C VAL A 257 -2.05 25.62 -21.97
N THR A 258 -1.45 26.50 -21.17
CA THR A 258 -0.32 27.31 -21.62
C THR A 258 0.83 27.38 -20.62
N GLU A 259 2.04 27.46 -21.18
CA GLU A 259 3.26 27.72 -20.42
C GLU A 259 3.45 29.20 -20.08
N GLN A 260 2.73 30.08 -20.78
CA GLN A 260 2.73 31.52 -20.52
C GLN A 260 2.06 31.85 -19.17
N ASN A 261 2.45 32.99 -18.60
CA ASN A 261 1.71 33.60 -17.49
C ASN A 261 0.29 34.00 -17.93
N ASP A 262 -0.58 34.26 -16.95
CA ASP A 262 -2.00 34.54 -17.11
C ASP A 262 -2.38 35.24 -18.43
N ILE A 263 -3.26 34.56 -19.18
CA ILE A 263 -3.66 34.88 -20.55
C ILE A 263 -5.04 35.55 -20.62
N ALA A 264 -5.81 35.63 -19.53
CA ALA A 264 -7.13 36.26 -19.44
C ALA A 264 -8.01 36.01 -20.69
N VAL A 265 -8.36 34.73 -20.91
CA VAL A 265 -9.24 34.26 -22.00
C VAL A 265 -10.62 33.88 -21.45
N THR A 266 -11.64 33.81 -22.30
CA THR A 266 -13.02 33.49 -21.87
C THR A 266 -13.28 32.01 -21.77
N SER A 267 -12.66 31.20 -22.64
CA SER A 267 -12.66 29.75 -22.45
C SER A 267 -11.87 29.42 -21.20
N PRO A 268 -12.21 28.35 -20.48
CA PRO A 268 -11.47 28.02 -19.29
C PRO A 268 -10.04 27.58 -19.64
N TYR A 269 -9.09 27.92 -18.77
CA TYR A 269 -7.68 27.73 -19.08
C TYR A 269 -6.84 27.42 -17.85
N VAL A 270 -5.71 26.76 -18.10
CA VAL A 270 -4.63 26.52 -17.15
C VAL A 270 -3.38 27.22 -17.67
N PHE A 271 -2.75 28.05 -16.85
CA PHE A 271 -1.57 28.83 -17.21
C PHE A 271 -0.40 28.57 -16.26
N SER A 272 0.78 29.08 -16.62
CA SER A 272 2.04 28.84 -15.92
C SER A 272 2.39 27.36 -15.75
N VAL A 273 2.00 26.54 -16.73
CA VAL A 273 2.30 25.11 -16.75
C VAL A 273 3.70 24.91 -17.28
N ILE A 274 4.60 24.37 -16.45
CA ILE A 274 6.00 24.19 -16.86
C ILE A 274 6.07 23.05 -17.88
N ASN A 275 6.63 23.33 -19.08
CA ASN A 275 6.96 22.32 -20.09
C ASN A 275 5.74 21.52 -20.63
N ALA A 276 4.54 22.12 -20.61
CA ALA A 276 3.29 21.48 -21.02
C ALA A 276 3.36 20.85 -22.42
N THR A 277 3.99 21.51 -23.38
CA THR A 277 4.09 21.05 -24.78
C THR A 277 4.95 19.80 -24.96
N ASN A 278 5.88 19.54 -24.04
CA ASN A 278 6.73 18.34 -24.07
C ASN A 278 6.18 17.20 -23.19
N GLU A 279 5.49 17.53 -22.09
CA GLU A 279 4.93 16.55 -21.16
C GLU A 279 3.58 15.99 -21.64
N ILE A 280 2.77 16.81 -22.31
CA ILE A 280 1.46 16.40 -22.83
C ILE A 280 1.64 15.86 -24.24
N LEU A 281 1.20 14.61 -24.46
CA LEU A 281 1.23 14.01 -25.80
C LEU A 281 0.08 14.54 -26.65
N ASN A 282 0.37 14.85 -27.92
CA ASN A 282 -0.68 15.23 -28.86
C ASN A 282 -1.72 14.10 -29.01
N ASN A 283 -2.97 14.49 -29.15
CA ASN A 283 -4.16 13.64 -29.12
C ASN A 283 -4.44 12.96 -27.78
N SER A 284 -3.60 13.05 -26.73
CA SER A 284 -3.92 12.41 -25.44
C SER A 284 -5.17 13.02 -24.79
N ILE A 285 -5.91 12.25 -23.98
CA ILE A 285 -7.07 12.81 -23.28
C ILE A 285 -6.56 13.44 -22.00
N ILE A 286 -6.90 14.71 -21.79
CA ILE A 286 -6.52 15.44 -20.58
C ILE A 286 -7.75 15.98 -19.89
N VAL A 287 -7.71 16.01 -18.56
CA VAL A 287 -8.77 16.59 -17.74
C VAL A 287 -8.20 17.67 -16.84
N LEU A 288 -8.84 18.83 -16.89
CA LEU A 288 -8.50 20.01 -16.12
C LEU A 288 -9.40 19.99 -14.88
N ASP A 289 -8.77 19.86 -13.70
CA ASP A 289 -9.45 19.85 -12.40
C ASP A 289 -8.59 20.58 -11.37
N ASN A 290 -9.15 21.66 -10.80
CA ASN A 290 -8.63 22.41 -9.65
C ASN A 290 -7.08 22.40 -9.47
N GLU A 291 -6.41 23.27 -10.22
CA GLU A 291 -4.93 23.42 -10.28
C GLU A 291 -4.15 22.23 -10.86
N THR A 292 -4.85 21.20 -11.36
CA THR A 292 -4.24 19.95 -11.81
C THR A 292 -4.72 19.60 -13.22
N ILE A 293 -3.77 19.22 -14.07
CA ILE A 293 -4.02 18.65 -15.39
C ILE A 293 -3.74 17.15 -15.26
N TRP A 294 -4.79 16.35 -15.33
CA TRP A 294 -4.70 14.89 -15.32
C TRP A 294 -4.43 14.40 -16.74
N LEU A 295 -3.31 13.71 -16.93
CA LEU A 295 -2.94 13.09 -18.19
C LEU A 295 -3.45 11.66 -18.19
N THR A 296 -4.34 11.37 -19.14
CA THR A 296 -4.87 10.04 -19.31
C THR A 296 -4.29 9.44 -20.60
N ASN A 297 -3.67 8.27 -20.50
CA ASN A 297 -3.06 7.58 -21.64
C ASN A 297 -4.07 6.66 -22.37
N ILE A 298 -5.33 7.10 -22.45
CA ILE A 298 -6.44 6.29 -22.96
C ILE A 298 -6.21 5.86 -24.42
N ILE A 299 -5.46 6.63 -25.22
CA ILE A 299 -5.13 6.26 -26.61
C ILE A 299 -4.33 4.96 -26.69
N ASN A 300 -3.31 4.80 -25.84
CA ASN A 300 -2.46 3.61 -25.89
C ASN A 300 -3.06 2.44 -25.12
N GLN A 301 -4.12 2.69 -24.35
CA GLN A 301 -4.81 1.68 -23.54
C GLN A 301 -6.33 1.93 -23.51
N PRO A 302 -7.06 1.62 -24.60
CA PRO A 302 -8.51 1.84 -24.67
C PRO A 302 -9.30 1.05 -23.62
N ASN A 303 -8.69 0.02 -23.02
CA ASN A 303 -9.27 -0.82 -21.98
C ASN A 303 -8.76 -0.50 -20.57
N SER A 304 -7.77 0.39 -20.39
CA SER A 304 -7.31 0.81 -19.07
C SER A 304 -7.26 2.32 -18.97
N THR A 305 -8.31 2.84 -18.38
CA THR A 305 -8.41 4.20 -17.88
C THR A 305 -7.53 4.30 -16.64
N CYS A 306 -7.01 5.49 -16.37
CA CYS A 306 -6.29 5.75 -15.13
C CYS A 306 -7.26 6.36 -14.11
N TYR A 307 -6.95 6.16 -12.84
CA TYR A 307 -7.70 6.70 -11.72
C TYR A 307 -7.03 7.97 -11.18
N PHE A 308 -7.85 8.92 -10.78
CA PHE A 308 -7.45 10.15 -10.11
C PHE A 308 -8.24 10.31 -8.81
N ASN A 309 -7.79 11.22 -7.95
CA ASN A 309 -8.47 11.52 -6.70
C ASN A 309 -9.65 12.44 -6.99
N ASP A 310 -10.85 12.03 -6.58
CA ASP A 310 -12.09 12.77 -6.75
C ASP A 310 -12.89 12.68 -5.44
N ARG A 311 -13.10 13.83 -4.77
CA ARG A 311 -13.77 13.87 -3.46
C ARG A 311 -15.25 13.51 -3.54
N ASN A 312 -15.85 13.56 -4.72
CA ASN A 312 -17.25 13.23 -4.93
C ASN A 312 -17.45 11.76 -5.31
N ALA A 313 -16.36 11.03 -5.57
CA ALA A 313 -16.38 9.64 -5.99
C ALA A 313 -16.31 8.68 -4.79
N PRO A 314 -16.72 7.41 -4.96
CA PRO A 314 -16.57 6.41 -3.91
C PRO A 314 -15.08 6.10 -3.67
N SER A 315 -14.71 5.94 -2.41
CA SER A 315 -13.36 5.51 -2.01
C SER A 315 -13.12 4.03 -2.37
N PHE A 316 -11.87 3.57 -2.30
CA PHE A 316 -11.56 2.14 -2.51
C PHE A 316 -12.40 1.23 -1.60
N LEU A 317 -12.63 1.63 -0.34
CA LEU A 317 -13.45 0.84 0.59
C LEU A 317 -14.93 0.86 0.19
N ASN A 318 -15.47 1.99 -0.26
CA ASN A 318 -16.85 2.06 -0.77
C ASN A 318 -17.03 1.18 -2.00
N ARG A 319 -16.04 1.16 -2.90
CA ARG A 319 -16.04 0.31 -4.09
C ARG A 319 -16.08 -1.18 -3.74
N LEU A 320 -15.36 -1.62 -2.69
CA LEU A 320 -15.48 -2.98 -2.14
C LEU A 320 -16.89 -3.25 -1.56
N GLU A 321 -17.57 -2.23 -1.02
CA GLU A 321 -18.97 -2.35 -0.56
C GLU A 321 -20.01 -2.27 -1.68
N GLY A 322 -19.60 -2.02 -2.92
CA GLY A 322 -20.53 -1.75 -4.02
C GLY A 322 -21.26 -0.42 -3.90
N LYS A 323 -20.77 0.51 -3.06
CA LYS A 323 -21.31 1.86 -2.90
C LYS A 323 -20.73 2.81 -3.94
N ASP A 324 -21.61 3.63 -4.50
CA ASP A 324 -21.36 4.72 -5.46
C ASP A 324 -21.15 6.08 -4.79
N THR A 325 -21.58 6.23 -3.53
CA THR A 325 -21.50 7.49 -2.80
C THR A 325 -20.16 7.67 -2.08
N PRO A 326 -19.66 8.92 -1.96
CA PRO A 326 -18.47 9.22 -1.17
C PRO A 326 -18.78 9.11 0.34
N ASP A 327 -17.82 8.60 1.10
CA ASP A 327 -17.86 8.50 2.57
C ASP A 327 -16.78 9.37 3.24
N ASN A 328 -15.80 9.84 2.46
CA ASN A 328 -14.63 10.59 2.88
C ASN A 328 -14.02 11.37 1.69
N ASP A 329 -12.99 12.18 1.96
CA ASP A 329 -12.27 12.97 0.95
C ASP A 329 -11.25 12.17 0.11
N PHE A 330 -11.32 10.83 0.15
CA PHE A 330 -10.38 9.91 -0.51
C PHE A 330 -11.02 9.10 -1.62
N GLY A 331 -12.08 9.63 -2.22
CA GLY A 331 -12.71 9.07 -3.39
C GLY A 331 -11.76 8.94 -4.57
N ILE A 332 -11.99 7.93 -5.40
CA ILE A 332 -11.22 7.69 -6.62
C ILE A 332 -12.19 7.52 -7.78
N SER A 333 -11.82 8.06 -8.93
CA SER A 333 -12.65 8.06 -10.14
C SER A 333 -11.80 7.79 -11.37
N ALA A 334 -12.42 7.24 -12.41
CA ALA A 334 -11.79 7.01 -13.69
C ALA A 334 -12.65 7.56 -14.83
N PHE A 335 -12.02 8.13 -15.86
CA PHE A 335 -12.72 8.58 -17.06
C PHE A 335 -13.00 7.41 -17.99
N LEU A 336 -14.27 7.15 -18.29
CA LEU A 336 -14.67 6.17 -19.30
C LEU A 336 -14.78 6.85 -20.65
N HIS A 337 -14.14 6.28 -21.66
CA HIS A 337 -14.33 6.68 -23.05
C HIS A 337 -15.44 5.81 -23.66
N MET A 338 -16.62 6.42 -23.88
CA MET A 338 -17.83 5.70 -24.26
C MET A 338 -17.67 4.93 -25.58
N PRO A 339 -17.09 5.49 -26.66
CA PRO A 339 -16.91 4.76 -27.91
C PRO A 339 -16.00 3.53 -27.84
N SER A 340 -15.16 3.40 -26.80
CA SER A 340 -14.31 2.19 -26.61
C SER A 340 -14.97 1.12 -25.75
N LEU A 341 -16.11 1.39 -25.12
CA LEU A 341 -16.86 0.37 -24.39
C LEU A 341 -17.57 -0.60 -25.36
N PRO A 342 -17.93 -1.82 -24.92
CA PRO A 342 -18.78 -2.72 -25.70
C PRO A 342 -20.06 -2.03 -26.16
N VAL A 343 -20.56 -2.38 -27.36
CA VAL A 343 -21.69 -1.69 -28.01
C VAL A 343 -22.93 -1.68 -27.12
N GLU A 344 -23.13 -2.73 -26.32
CA GLU A 344 -24.23 -2.87 -25.37
C GLU A 344 -24.19 -1.87 -24.23
N MET A 345 -23.01 -1.30 -23.96
CA MET A 345 -22.74 -0.30 -22.92
C MET A 345 -22.66 1.13 -23.51
N GLN A 346 -22.67 1.32 -24.82
CA GLN A 346 -22.61 2.65 -25.40
C GLN A 346 -23.98 3.34 -25.27
N SER A 347 -24.23 4.01 -24.14
CA SER A 347 -25.46 4.76 -23.85
C SER A 347 -25.17 6.24 -23.58
N GLY A 348 -25.95 7.14 -24.18
CA GLY A 348 -25.82 8.59 -24.01
C GLY A 348 -25.11 9.29 -25.17
N SER A 349 -25.13 10.62 -25.15
CA SER A 349 -24.45 11.48 -26.13
C SER A 349 -23.03 11.83 -25.74
N ASP A 350 -22.65 11.57 -24.49
CA ASP A 350 -21.39 12.04 -23.94
C ASP A 350 -20.25 11.11 -24.37
N THR A 351 -19.20 11.69 -24.94
CA THR A 351 -18.00 10.93 -25.35
C THR A 351 -17.24 10.40 -24.13
N TYR A 352 -17.34 11.09 -22.99
CA TYR A 352 -16.67 10.75 -21.74
C TYR A 352 -17.59 10.89 -20.54
N VAL A 353 -17.55 9.92 -19.63
CA VAL A 353 -18.31 9.94 -18.38
C VAL A 353 -17.44 9.41 -17.24
N LEU A 354 -17.66 9.88 -16.01
CA LEU A 354 -17.01 9.31 -14.83
C LEU A 354 -17.56 7.89 -14.57
N ASP A 355 -16.67 6.98 -14.22
CA ASP A 355 -17.00 5.56 -14.06
C ASP A 355 -18.14 5.33 -13.06
N TYR A 356 -18.05 5.91 -11.87
CA TYR A 356 -19.05 5.70 -10.82
C TYR A 356 -20.42 6.30 -11.19
N VAL A 357 -20.45 7.46 -11.85
CA VAL A 357 -21.68 8.12 -12.32
C VAL A 357 -22.34 7.29 -13.42
N TYR A 358 -21.54 6.81 -14.36
CA TYR A 358 -22.05 6.00 -15.46
C TYR A 358 -22.61 4.66 -14.96
N LEU A 359 -21.87 3.98 -14.08
CA LEU A 359 -22.26 2.67 -13.54
C LEU A 359 -23.41 2.75 -12.52
N GLU A 360 -23.66 3.91 -11.90
CA GLU A 360 -24.88 4.13 -11.13
C GLU A 360 -26.10 4.14 -12.05
N ASN A 361 -26.04 4.96 -13.11
CA ASN A 361 -27.15 5.16 -14.05
C ASN A 361 -27.42 3.96 -14.98
N LEU A 362 -26.48 3.02 -15.11
CA LEU A 362 -26.68 1.82 -15.94
C LEU A 362 -27.72 0.85 -15.34
N PHE A 363 -28.08 1.04 -14.06
CA PHE A 363 -28.91 0.12 -13.29
C PHE A 363 -30.23 0.70 -12.78
N ASP A 364 -30.54 1.94 -13.16
CA ASP A 364 -31.88 2.54 -13.03
C ASP A 364 -32.66 2.40 -14.34
#